data_AF-A0A928MTZ9-F1
#
_entry.id   AF-A0A928MTZ9-F1
#
_cell.length_a   1.000
_cell.length_b   1.000
_cell.length_c   1.000
_cell.angle_alpha   90.00
_cell.angle_beta   90.00
_cell.angle_gamma   90.00
#
_symmetry.space_group_name_H-M   'P 1'
#
loop_
_entity.id
_entity.type
_entity.pdbx_description
1 polymer ?
#
loop_
_entity_poly.entity_id
_entity_poly.type
_entity_poly.pdbx_seq_one_letter_code
_entity_poly.pdbx_strand_id
1 'polypeptide(L)'
;MNKSLYFKICSAVIGTFLIIWSTAFAVFIVKERKKPAPDIPEQRAETVQKTVKSAEISHYLIHTQDGKVVVYEVYSNGYSKPVTIPDIYVKDLTDYDRKYFENGFMLEDISSLASMIEDFTS
;
A
#
# COMPACT_ATOMS: atom_id res chain seq x y z
N MET A 1 -49.20 -11.75 -12.49
CA MET A 1 -48.01 -12.28 -11.80
C MET A 1 -47.65 -11.35 -10.65
N ASN A 2 -47.70 -11.83 -9.40
CA ASN A 2 -47.72 -10.96 -8.23
C ASN A 2 -46.30 -10.48 -7.87
N LYS A 3 -45.98 -9.20 -8.15
CA LYS A 3 -44.62 -8.61 -8.02
C LYS A 3 -44.01 -8.79 -6.62
N SER A 4 -44.86 -8.85 -5.58
CA SER A 4 -44.45 -9.11 -4.20
C SER A 4 -43.88 -10.52 -3.97
N LEU A 5 -44.41 -11.52 -4.69
CA LEU A 5 -43.93 -12.91 -4.57
C LEU A 5 -42.55 -13.07 -5.23
N TYR A 6 -42.34 -12.40 -6.37
CA TYR A 6 -41.07 -12.42 -7.10
C TYR A 6 -39.94 -11.77 -6.29
N PHE A 7 -40.22 -10.63 -5.66
CA PHE A 7 -39.22 -9.92 -4.84
C PHE A 7 -38.75 -10.75 -3.63
N LYS A 8 -39.67 -11.48 -2.98
CA LYS A 8 -39.34 -12.36 -1.84
C LYS A 8 -38.51 -13.58 -2.26
N ILE A 9 -38.75 -14.13 -3.44
CA ILE A 9 -37.97 -15.26 -3.97
C ILE A 9 -36.58 -14.77 -4.41
N CYS A 10 -36.49 -13.63 -5.09
CA CYS A 10 -35.21 -13.06 -5.51
C CYS A 10 -34.32 -12.68 -4.31
N SER A 11 -34.87 -12.09 -3.25
CA SER A 11 -34.08 -11.75 -2.07
C SER A 11 -33.56 -12.98 -1.33
N ALA A 12 -34.35 -14.05 -1.26
CA ALA A 12 -33.93 -15.32 -0.67
C ALA A 12 -32.78 -15.97 -1.47
N VAL A 13 -32.88 -15.99 -2.81
CA VAL A 13 -31.84 -16.57 -3.68
C VAL A 13 -30.55 -15.77 -3.60
N ILE A 14 -30.62 -14.43 -3.67
CA ILE A 14 -29.44 -13.55 -3.55
C ILE A 14 -28.78 -13.72 -2.18
N GLY A 15 -29.57 -13.76 -1.10
CA GLY A 15 -29.05 -13.97 0.26
C GLY A 15 -28.31 -15.30 0.40
N THR A 16 -28.88 -16.40 -0.11
CA THR A 16 -28.20 -17.70 -0.09
C THR A 16 -26.92 -17.71 -0.90
N PHE A 17 -26.89 -17.04 -2.06
CA PHE A 17 -25.71 -16.95 -2.91
C PHE A 17 -24.58 -16.17 -2.22
N LEU A 18 -24.90 -15.08 -1.53
CA LEU A 18 -23.93 -14.29 -0.77
C LEU A 18 -23.30 -15.08 0.39
N ILE A 19 -24.08 -15.89 1.10
CA ILE A 19 -23.57 -16.71 2.21
C ILE A 19 -22.63 -17.80 1.69
N ILE A 20 -23.01 -18.48 0.61
CA ILE A 20 -22.16 -19.51 -0.02
C ILE A 20 -20.89 -18.89 -0.59
N TRP A 21 -20.99 -17.72 -1.20
CA TRP A 21 -19.84 -17.02 -1.76
C TRP A 21 -18.89 -16.52 -0.66
N SER A 22 -19.43 -15.97 0.43
CA SER A 22 -18.63 -15.48 1.56
C SER A 22 -17.89 -16.61 2.28
N THR A 23 -18.54 -17.77 2.48
CA THR A 23 -17.89 -18.96 3.07
C THR A 23 -16.81 -19.56 2.17
N ALA A 24 -17.05 -19.64 0.85
CA ALA A 24 -16.04 -20.07 -0.11
C ALA A 24 -14.84 -19.10 -0.17
N PHE A 25 -15.10 -17.79 -0.11
CA PHE A 25 -14.06 -16.75 -0.11
C PHE A 25 -13.20 -16.79 1.17
N ALA A 26 -13.82 -17.01 2.34
CA ALA A 26 -13.08 -17.18 3.59
C ALA A 26 -12.15 -18.40 3.54
N VAL A 27 -12.62 -19.54 3.00
CA VAL A 27 -11.78 -20.73 2.81
C VAL A 27 -10.64 -20.48 1.82
N PHE A 28 -10.90 -19.74 0.74
CA PHE A 28 -9.87 -19.38 -0.25
C PHE A 28 -8.72 -18.55 0.37
N ILE A 29 -9.04 -17.52 1.16
CA ILE A 29 -8.04 -16.69 1.87
C ILE A 29 -7.21 -17.52 2.87
N VAL A 30 -7.83 -18.47 3.57
CA VAL A 30 -7.12 -19.34 4.52
C VAL A 30 -6.21 -20.35 3.79
N LYS A 31 -6.60 -20.83 2.61
CA LYS A 31 -5.82 -21.80 1.82
C LYS A 31 -4.58 -21.17 1.19
N GLU A 32 -4.65 -19.90 0.77
CA GLU A 32 -3.49 -19.10 0.33
C GLU A 32 -2.43 -18.96 1.43
N ARG A 33 -2.82 -18.95 2.71
CA ARG A 33 -1.88 -18.89 3.85
C ARG A 33 -1.33 -20.25 4.30
N LYS A 34 -1.86 -21.36 3.80
CA LYS A 34 -1.43 -22.73 4.15
C LYS A 34 -0.88 -23.48 2.93
N LYS A 35 0.04 -22.88 2.20
CA LYS A 35 1.06 -23.70 1.54
C LYS A 35 2.02 -24.18 2.63
N PRO A 36 2.08 -25.49 2.94
CA PRO A 36 3.11 -25.99 3.86
C PRO A 36 4.45 -25.66 3.22
N ALA A 37 5.32 -24.99 3.98
CA ALA A 37 6.68 -24.70 3.55
C ALA A 37 7.36 -26.03 3.16
N PRO A 38 8.02 -26.12 2.00
CA PRO A 38 9.03 -27.15 1.83
C PRO A 38 10.16 -26.83 2.79
N ASP A 39 10.62 -27.83 3.53
CA ASP A 39 11.84 -27.77 4.34
C ASP A 39 13.01 -27.32 3.45
N ILE A 40 13.32 -26.02 3.48
CA ILE A 40 14.48 -25.43 2.80
C ILE A 40 15.40 -24.87 3.89
N PRO A 41 16.69 -25.24 3.92
CA PRO A 41 17.61 -24.83 4.98
C PRO A 41 17.65 -23.30 5.12
N GLU A 42 17.77 -22.87 6.36
CA GLU A 42 17.85 -21.52 6.92
C GLU A 42 18.87 -20.56 6.25
N GLN A 43 19.57 -20.98 5.19
CA GLN A 43 20.51 -20.16 4.42
C GLN A 43 19.86 -19.26 3.35
N ARG A 44 18.59 -19.49 2.97
CA ARG A 44 17.94 -18.67 1.91
C ARG A 44 17.33 -17.36 2.42
N ALA A 45 16.95 -17.29 3.69
CA ALA A 45 16.42 -16.06 4.29
C ALA A 45 17.50 -14.97 4.42
N GLU A 46 18.73 -15.36 4.76
CA GLU A 46 19.88 -14.45 4.79
C GLU A 46 20.30 -13.99 3.39
N THR A 47 20.19 -14.86 2.39
CA THR A 47 20.54 -14.50 1.00
C THR A 47 19.56 -13.49 0.42
N VAL A 48 18.25 -13.59 0.72
CA VAL A 48 17.26 -12.60 0.23
C VAL A 48 17.41 -11.25 0.94
N GLN A 49 17.70 -11.22 2.25
CA GLN A 49 17.97 -9.95 2.95
C GLN A 49 19.29 -9.31 2.50
N LYS A 50 20.29 -10.11 2.12
CA LYS A 50 21.58 -9.60 1.64
C LYS A 50 21.51 -9.06 0.21
N THR A 51 20.60 -9.55 -0.63
CA THR A 51 20.41 -9.02 -1.99
C THR A 51 19.62 -7.71 -2.02
N VAL A 52 18.77 -7.42 -1.02
CA VAL A 52 18.12 -6.10 -0.89
C VAL A 52 19.11 -5.01 -0.46
N LYS A 53 20.18 -5.39 0.27
CA LYS A 53 21.20 -4.47 0.79
C LYS A 53 22.17 -3.91 -0.27
N SER A 54 22.04 -4.31 -1.54
CA SER A 54 22.89 -3.87 -2.65
C SER A 54 22.09 -3.25 -3.80
N ALA A 55 20.80 -2.98 -3.60
CA ALA A 55 20.05 -2.16 -4.55
C ALA A 55 20.28 -0.69 -4.18
N GLU A 56 20.76 0.09 -5.15
CA GLU A 56 20.88 1.54 -5.00
C GLU A 56 19.50 2.18 -5.02
N ILE A 57 19.34 3.26 -4.24
CA ILE A 57 18.12 4.08 -4.26
C ILE A 57 18.07 4.75 -5.63
N SER A 58 17.01 4.48 -6.37
CA SER A 58 16.81 5.09 -7.69
C SER A 58 16.18 6.47 -7.58
N HIS A 59 15.19 6.62 -6.71
CA HIS A 59 14.46 7.88 -6.50
C HIS A 59 13.63 7.80 -5.22
N TYR A 60 13.14 8.95 -4.79
CA TYR A 60 12.17 9.09 -3.72
C TYR A 60 10.81 9.42 -4.30
N LEU A 61 9.77 8.75 -3.80
CA LEU A 61 8.39 9.03 -4.15
C LEU A 61 7.71 9.70 -2.98
N ILE A 62 7.07 10.84 -3.24
CA ILE A 62 6.34 11.58 -2.21
C ILE A 62 4.88 11.66 -2.62
N HIS A 63 3.99 11.31 -1.69
CA HIS A 63 2.56 11.45 -1.88
C HIS A 63 1.84 11.69 -0.56
N THR A 64 0.54 11.93 -0.63
CA THR A 64 -0.31 12.05 0.56
C THR A 64 -0.98 10.72 0.87
N GLN A 65 -0.99 10.37 2.16
CA GLN A 65 -1.69 9.21 2.68
C GLN A 65 -2.28 9.55 4.05
N ASP A 66 -3.57 9.28 4.25
CA ASP A 66 -4.27 9.52 5.52
C ASP A 66 -4.12 10.97 6.05
N GLY A 67 -4.06 11.95 5.13
CA GLY A 67 -3.90 13.37 5.46
C GLY A 67 -2.49 13.78 5.89
N LYS A 68 -1.49 12.90 5.71
CA LYS A 68 -0.08 13.15 5.97
C LYS A 68 0.74 13.05 4.69
N VAL A 69 1.86 13.75 4.65
CA VAL A 69 2.89 13.54 3.61
C VAL A 69 3.67 12.28 3.98
N VAL A 70 3.79 11.36 3.03
CA VAL A 70 4.57 10.12 3.17
C VAL A 70 5.61 10.05 2.07
N VAL A 71 6.82 9.62 2.44
CA VAL A 71 7.96 9.51 1.54
C VAL A 71 8.37 8.05 1.45
N TYR A 72 8.65 7.57 0.24
CA TYR A 72 9.15 6.23 -0.03
C TYR A 72 10.50 6.30 -0.73
N GLU A 73 11.46 5.52 -0.25
CA GLU A 73 12.65 5.14 -1.02
C GLU A 73 12.22 4.10 -2.05
N VAL A 74 12.49 4.38 -3.33
CA VAL A 74 12.30 3.42 -4.42
C VAL A 74 13.66 2.96 -4.89
N TYR A 75 13.88 1.66 -4.78
CA TYR A 75 15.13 1.00 -5.13
C TYR A 75 15.11 0.60 -6.60
N SER A 76 16.28 0.52 -7.23
CA SER A 76 16.43 0.16 -8.66
C SER A 76 15.85 -1.20 -9.05
N ASN A 77 15.60 -2.09 -8.09
CA ASN A 77 14.94 -3.38 -8.27
C ASN A 77 13.40 -3.31 -8.18
N GLY A 78 12.81 -2.12 -8.07
CA GLY A 78 11.37 -1.90 -7.95
C GLY A 78 10.80 -2.12 -6.54
N TYR A 79 11.65 -2.44 -5.55
CA TYR A 79 11.24 -2.46 -4.15
C TYR A 79 11.04 -1.03 -3.65
N SER A 80 10.02 -0.80 -2.82
CA SER A 80 9.81 0.48 -2.15
C SER A 80 9.72 0.31 -0.64
N LYS A 81 10.24 1.29 0.09
CA LYS A 81 10.26 1.31 1.55
C LYS A 81 9.87 2.69 2.07
N PRO A 82 8.96 2.79 3.06
CA PRO A 82 8.62 4.07 3.67
C PRO A 82 9.83 4.65 4.42
N VAL A 83 10.07 5.94 4.22
CA VAL A 83 11.05 6.75 4.95
C VAL A 83 10.35 7.38 6.13
N THR A 84 10.99 7.32 7.30
CA THR A 84 10.51 8.02 8.48
C THR A 84 10.92 9.49 8.38
N ILE A 85 9.94 10.38 8.22
CA ILE A 85 10.11 11.83 8.22
C ILE A 85 9.26 12.45 9.35
N PRO A 86 9.51 13.71 9.75
CA PRO A 86 8.61 14.43 10.65
C PRO A 86 7.16 14.40 10.16
N ASP A 87 6.21 14.39 11.10
CA ASP A 87 4.78 14.40 10.79
C ASP A 87 4.39 15.74 10.12
N ILE A 88 4.26 15.73 8.79
CA ILE A 88 3.76 16.86 8.01
C ILE A 88 2.32 16.56 7.63
N TYR A 89 1.37 17.32 8.19
CA TYR A 89 -0.05 17.18 7.86
C TYR A 89 -0.41 18.04 6.66
N VAL A 90 -1.14 17.45 5.70
CA VAL A 90 -1.58 18.13 4.48
C VAL A 90 -2.45 19.36 4.76
N LYS A 91 -3.13 19.38 5.92
CA LYS A 91 -3.94 20.52 6.37
C LYS A 91 -3.10 21.76 6.68
N ASP A 92 -1.86 21.57 7.11
CA ASP A 92 -0.94 22.63 7.54
C ASP A 92 -0.13 23.20 6.36
N LEU A 93 -0.24 22.56 5.19
CA LEU A 93 0.36 23.02 3.93
C LEU A 93 -0.46 24.13 3.28
N THR A 94 0.23 24.97 2.50
CA THR A 94 -0.44 25.96 1.65
C THR A 94 -1.27 25.27 0.56
N ASP A 95 -2.25 25.99 0.00
CA ASP A 95 -3.08 25.46 -1.10
C ASP A 95 -2.26 25.10 -2.35
N TYR A 96 -1.14 25.79 -2.57
CA TYR A 96 -0.23 25.52 -3.67
C TYR A 96 0.52 24.20 -3.43
N ASP A 97 1.11 24.05 -2.24
CA ASP A 97 1.89 22.86 -1.89
C ASP A 97 1.00 21.63 -1.79
N ARG A 98 -0.18 21.75 -1.18
CA ARG A 98 -1.17 20.66 -1.09
C ARG A 98 -1.48 20.07 -2.45
N LYS A 99 -1.76 20.89 -3.47
CA LYS A 99 -1.99 20.41 -4.84
C LYS A 99 -0.77 19.74 -5.44
N TYR A 100 0.42 20.20 -5.08
CA TYR A 100 1.67 19.60 -5.53
C TYR A 100 1.85 18.19 -4.96
N PHE A 101 1.56 17.99 -3.67
CA PHE A 101 1.63 16.67 -3.01
C PHE A 101 0.48 15.72 -3.36
N GLU A 102 -0.72 16.24 -3.64
CA GLU A 102 -1.88 15.42 -4.07
C GLU A 102 -1.62 14.71 -5.41
N ASN A 103 -0.86 15.34 -6.30
CA ASN A 103 -0.49 14.72 -7.58
C ASN A 103 0.62 13.67 -7.42
N GLY A 104 1.35 13.71 -6.30
CA GLY A 104 2.56 12.94 -6.08
C GLY A 104 3.69 13.38 -7.00
N PHE A 105 4.92 13.31 -6.53
CA PHE A 105 6.08 13.62 -7.36
C PHE A 105 7.30 12.80 -6.97
N MET A 106 8.23 12.74 -7.93
CA MET A 106 9.47 12.01 -7.81
C MET A 106 10.62 12.98 -7.54
N LEU A 107 11.46 12.65 -6.59
CA LEU A 107 12.74 13.32 -6.36
C LEU A 107 13.88 12.36 -6.65
N GLU A 108 14.83 12.81 -7.47
CA GLU A 108 15.96 11.97 -7.90
C GLU A 108 17.03 11.86 -6.81
N ASP A 109 17.13 12.85 -5.92
CA ASP A 109 18.20 12.94 -4.94
C ASP A 109 17.70 13.25 -3.52
N ILE A 110 18.54 12.87 -2.55
CA ILE A 110 18.27 13.06 -1.12
C ILE A 110 18.39 14.53 -0.70
N SER A 111 19.14 15.34 -1.43
CA SER A 111 19.33 16.76 -1.12
C SER A 111 18.04 17.54 -1.34
N SER A 112 17.34 17.26 -2.44
CA SER A 112 16.05 17.84 -2.78
C SER A 112 14.99 17.42 -1.79
N LEU A 113 15.04 16.16 -1.33
CA LEU A 113 14.15 15.68 -0.26
C LEU A 113 14.41 16.44 1.05
N ALA A 114 15.68 16.61 1.43
CA ALA A 114 16.04 17.31 2.66
C ALA A 114 15.63 18.80 2.60
N SER A 115 15.94 19.50 1.51
CA SER A 115 15.54 20.90 1.32
C SER A 115 14.03 21.07 1.36
N MET A 116 13.28 20.15 0.75
CA MET A 116 11.83 20.16 0.81
C MET A 116 11.33 20.02 2.27
N ILE A 117 11.85 19.06 3.02
CA ILE A 117 11.42 18.84 4.41
C ILE A 117 11.79 20.04 5.30
N GLU A 118 12.97 20.63 5.10
CA GLU A 118 13.40 21.83 5.83
C GLU A 118 12.47 23.02 5.58
N ASP A 119 12.09 23.26 4.33
CA ASP A 119 11.15 24.35 3.97
C ASP A 119 9.79 24.22 4.68
N PHE A 120 9.34 22.99 4.96
CA PHE A 120 8.06 22.75 5.64
C PHE A 120 8.14 22.69 7.17
N THR A 121 9.33 22.53 7.72
CA THR A 121 9.54 22.39 9.17
C THR A 121 10.08 23.65 9.83
N SER A 122 10.46 24.67 9.04
CA SER A 122 10.85 26.00 9.52
C SER A 122 9.67 26.89 9.90
#